data_AF-A0A838R2D3-F1
#
_entry.id   AF-A0A838R2D3-F1
#
_cell.length_a   1.000
_cell.length_b   1.000
_cell.length_c   1.000
_cell.angle_alpha   90.00
_cell.angle_beta   90.00
_cell.angle_gamma   90.00
#
_symmetry.space_group_name_H-M   'P 1'
#
loop_
_entity.id
_entity.type
_entity.pdbx_description
1 polymer ?
#
loop_
_entity_poly.entity_id
_entity_poly.type
_entity_poly.pdbx_seq_one_letter_code
_entity_poly.pdbx_strand_id
1 'polypeptide(L)'
;MHPDFQLFDPMRAPSWRYHRVMTLWRGGEQPRFPTRWDDRYVRTYLHFLREYRSAEARGEVEVAASGRGLDHSPSIMELFGRKAHLWYAHQLHTDPDGELRALVQARILARESDDQIALRFQTLPAAIDWYEKLFFHVRDRLDCRDWIVKSILGTWLARQPGLDGTQTQSQRDLIYKIFAYHGGTHVLDALICALGPQPAPGRAADTEAWFESGLKNTVKVKAAAALQILATDKFNAMQLVELGLRVLHTDASVGDDEQRRSALESAVADLVDGLPQELAVRQEKSQTPLE
;
A
#
# COMPACT_ATOMS: atom_id res chain seq x y z
N MET A 1 -15.58 -18.81 -15.11
CA MET A 1 -15.84 -17.46 -15.64
C MET A 1 -14.82 -17.21 -16.72
N HIS A 2 -15.26 -16.82 -17.92
CA HIS A 2 -14.37 -16.66 -19.07
C HIS A 2 -13.47 -15.42 -18.87
N PRO A 3 -12.15 -15.48 -19.16
CA PRO A 3 -11.27 -14.31 -19.12
C PRO A 3 -11.78 -13.15 -19.96
N ASP A 4 -12.30 -13.44 -21.16
CA ASP A 4 -12.83 -12.41 -22.05
C ASP A 4 -14.03 -11.66 -21.45
N PHE A 5 -14.90 -12.33 -20.67
CA PHE A 5 -15.95 -11.63 -19.93
C PHE A 5 -15.38 -10.69 -18.89
N GLN A 6 -14.29 -11.09 -18.22
CA GLN A 6 -13.63 -10.23 -17.25
C GLN A 6 -12.96 -9.02 -17.93
N LEU A 7 -12.38 -9.16 -19.13
CA LEU A 7 -11.77 -8.04 -19.86
C LEU A 7 -12.72 -6.85 -20.04
N PHE A 8 -14.01 -7.10 -20.28
CA PHE A 8 -15.03 -6.06 -20.47
C PHE A 8 -15.88 -5.77 -19.23
N ASP A 9 -15.66 -6.48 -18.12
CA ASP A 9 -16.41 -6.28 -16.88
C ASP A 9 -16.00 -4.95 -16.21
N PRO A 10 -16.88 -3.95 -16.12
CA PRO A 10 -16.57 -2.67 -15.47
C PRO A 10 -16.36 -2.81 -13.96
N MET A 11 -16.79 -3.92 -13.35
CA MET A 11 -16.63 -4.22 -11.93
C MET A 11 -15.53 -5.26 -11.67
N ARG A 12 -14.72 -5.59 -12.69
CA ARG A 12 -13.59 -6.52 -12.57
C ARG A 12 -12.69 -6.14 -11.40
N ALA A 13 -12.50 -7.06 -10.46
CA ALA A 13 -11.52 -6.89 -9.40
C ALA A 13 -10.09 -6.93 -9.97
N PRO A 14 -9.12 -6.16 -9.45
CA PRO A 14 -7.72 -6.21 -9.92
C PRO A 14 -7.09 -7.60 -9.75
N SER A 15 -7.51 -8.33 -8.71
CA SER A 15 -7.04 -9.68 -8.37
C SER A 15 -7.88 -10.80 -9.00
N TRP A 16 -8.69 -10.51 -10.03
CA TRP A 16 -9.63 -11.50 -10.59
C TRP A 16 -8.96 -12.81 -11.03
N ARG A 17 -7.72 -12.75 -11.58
CA ARG A 17 -6.94 -13.95 -11.93
C ARG A 17 -6.58 -14.77 -10.70
N TYR A 18 -6.09 -14.11 -9.65
CA TYR A 18 -5.83 -14.76 -8.37
C TYR A 18 -7.09 -15.40 -7.78
N HIS A 19 -8.22 -14.69 -7.75
CA HIS A 19 -9.50 -15.25 -7.28
C HIS A 19 -9.92 -16.48 -8.09
N ARG A 20 -9.70 -16.44 -9.42
CA ARG A 20 -9.96 -17.58 -10.29
C ARG A 20 -9.07 -18.77 -9.94
N VAL A 21 -7.77 -18.55 -9.72
CA VAL A 21 -6.83 -19.59 -9.28
C VAL A 21 -7.24 -20.16 -7.93
N MET A 22 -7.62 -19.32 -6.96
CA MET A 22 -8.09 -19.78 -5.64
C MET A 22 -9.39 -20.60 -5.75
N THR A 23 -10.29 -20.26 -6.67
CA THR A 23 -11.50 -21.05 -6.93
C THR A 23 -11.17 -22.45 -7.48
N LEU A 24 -10.17 -22.54 -8.36
CA LEU A 24 -9.70 -23.83 -8.91
C LEU A 24 -8.91 -24.63 -7.85
N TRP A 25 -8.14 -23.94 -7.02
CA TRP A 25 -7.33 -24.51 -5.96
C TRP A 25 -8.18 -25.08 -4.81
N ARG A 26 -9.15 -24.30 -4.33
CA ARG A 26 -10.02 -24.65 -3.18
C ARG A 26 -11.25 -25.47 -3.56
N GLY A 27 -11.43 -25.80 -4.83
CA GLY A 27 -12.68 -26.29 -5.39
C GLY A 27 -13.18 -27.61 -4.78
N GLY A 28 -13.84 -27.53 -3.61
CA GLY A 28 -14.69 -28.55 -2.98
C GLY A 28 -14.19 -30.00 -3.04
N GLU A 29 -15.14 -30.94 -3.08
CA GLU A 29 -14.89 -32.39 -3.12
C GLU A 29 -14.22 -32.87 -4.42
N GLN A 30 -14.16 -32.04 -5.47
CA GLN A 30 -13.53 -32.40 -6.75
C GLN A 30 -12.63 -31.28 -7.30
N PRO A 31 -11.30 -31.51 -7.34
CA PRO A 31 -10.34 -30.57 -7.92
C PRO A 31 -10.74 -30.20 -9.34
N ARG A 32 -11.05 -28.92 -9.58
CA ARG A 32 -11.37 -28.45 -10.92
C ARG A 32 -10.08 -28.23 -11.70
N PHE A 33 -9.94 -28.92 -12.82
CA PHE A 33 -8.86 -28.64 -13.76
C PHE A 33 -9.09 -27.29 -14.45
N PRO A 34 -8.02 -26.50 -14.68
CA PRO A 34 -8.15 -25.33 -15.52
C PRO A 34 -8.61 -25.76 -16.91
N THR A 35 -9.51 -24.96 -17.48
CA THR A 35 -10.09 -25.21 -18.80
C THR A 35 -9.25 -24.56 -19.89
N ARG A 36 -9.51 -24.90 -21.16
CA ARG A 36 -8.89 -24.20 -22.31
C ARG A 36 -9.16 -22.69 -22.33
N TRP A 37 -10.22 -22.27 -21.65
CA TRP A 37 -10.63 -20.89 -21.54
C TRP A 37 -9.86 -20.13 -20.46
N ASP A 38 -9.22 -20.81 -19.50
CA ASP A 38 -8.41 -20.12 -18.50
C ASP A 38 -7.10 -19.65 -19.16
N ASP A 39 -6.73 -18.39 -18.91
CA ASP A 39 -5.56 -17.80 -19.55
C ASP A 39 -4.24 -18.43 -19.05
N ARG A 40 -3.14 -18.07 -19.71
CA ARG A 40 -1.81 -18.62 -19.37
C ARG A 40 -1.38 -18.27 -17.95
N TYR A 41 -1.77 -17.11 -17.42
CA TYR A 41 -1.34 -16.66 -16.10
C TYR A 41 -2.02 -17.49 -15.02
N VAL A 42 -3.34 -17.70 -15.14
CA VAL A 42 -4.13 -18.58 -14.24
C VAL A 42 -3.58 -20.01 -14.24
N ARG A 43 -3.34 -20.59 -15.42
CA ARG A 43 -2.85 -21.97 -15.55
C ARG A 43 -1.46 -22.16 -14.94
N THR A 44 -0.53 -21.28 -15.30
CA THR A 44 0.85 -21.37 -14.83
C THR A 44 0.94 -21.14 -13.32
N TYR A 45 0.19 -20.17 -12.78
CA TYR A 45 0.21 -19.90 -11.35
C TYR A 45 -0.45 -21.02 -10.54
N LEU A 46 -1.54 -21.61 -11.03
CA LEU A 46 -2.14 -22.79 -10.39
C LEU A 46 -1.15 -23.96 -10.32
N HIS A 47 -0.42 -24.22 -11.41
CA HIS A 47 0.62 -25.25 -11.43
C HIS A 47 1.76 -24.94 -10.45
N PHE A 48 2.20 -23.68 -10.43
CA PHE A 48 3.21 -23.21 -9.46
C PHE A 48 2.76 -23.45 -8.02
N LEU A 49 1.52 -23.11 -7.66
CA LEU A 49 1.01 -23.35 -6.29
C LEU A 49 1.01 -24.84 -5.92
N ARG A 50 0.73 -25.73 -6.89
CA ARG A 50 0.74 -27.20 -6.65
C ARG A 50 2.14 -27.67 -6.34
N GLU A 51 3.09 -27.27 -7.17
CA GLU A 51 4.51 -27.56 -6.95
C GLU A 51 5.03 -26.92 -5.65
N TYR A 52 4.64 -25.67 -5.35
CA TYR A 52 4.99 -24.95 -4.15
C TYR A 52 4.54 -25.70 -2.89
N ARG A 53 3.27 -26.10 -2.83
CA ARG A 53 2.75 -26.84 -1.68
C ARG A 53 3.39 -28.22 -1.52
N SER A 54 3.66 -28.90 -2.64
CA SER A 54 4.38 -30.18 -2.60
C SER A 54 5.85 -30.02 -2.18
N ALA A 55 6.51 -28.94 -2.61
CA ALA A 55 7.89 -28.64 -2.23
C ALA A 55 7.99 -28.23 -0.75
N GLU A 56 7.03 -27.45 -0.23
CA GLU A 56 6.91 -27.09 1.18
C GLU A 56 6.74 -28.34 2.06
N ALA A 57 5.81 -29.23 1.72
CA ALA A 57 5.59 -30.48 2.47
C ALA A 57 6.83 -31.40 2.47
N ARG A 58 7.59 -31.47 1.37
CA ARG A 58 8.86 -32.20 1.34
C ARG A 58 9.95 -31.48 2.15
N GLY A 59 10.00 -30.16 2.04
CA GLY A 59 10.95 -29.31 2.75
C GLY A 59 10.82 -29.44 4.25
N GLU A 60 9.61 -29.52 4.80
CA GLU A 60 9.38 -29.78 6.23
C GLU A 60 10.03 -31.09 6.69
N VAL A 61 9.93 -32.15 5.88
CA VAL A 61 10.57 -33.45 6.17
C VAL A 61 12.10 -33.36 6.06
N GLU A 62 12.62 -32.65 5.05
CA GLU A 62 14.05 -32.42 4.85
C GLU A 62 14.67 -31.56 5.98
N VAL A 63 13.95 -30.56 6.47
CA VAL A 63 14.31 -29.72 7.61
C VAL A 63 14.40 -30.56 8.89
N ALA A 64 13.41 -31.41 9.14
CA ALA A 64 13.42 -32.31 10.29
C ALA A 64 14.61 -33.29 10.26
N ALA A 65 15.03 -33.73 9.06
CA ALA A 65 16.18 -34.61 8.89
C ALA A 65 17.54 -33.89 9.00
N SER A 66 17.64 -32.65 8.52
CA SER A 66 18.91 -31.91 8.40
C SER A 66 19.18 -30.90 9.52
N GLY A 67 18.15 -30.48 10.27
CA GLY A 67 18.22 -29.43 11.28
C GLY A 67 18.42 -28.02 10.73
N ARG A 68 18.32 -27.81 9.41
CA ARG A 68 18.45 -26.50 8.75
C ARG A 68 17.09 -25.88 8.49
N GLY A 69 17.03 -24.56 8.24
CA GLY A 69 15.77 -23.88 7.90
C GLY A 69 15.16 -24.32 6.56
N LEU A 70 13.87 -24.01 6.37
CA LEU A 70 13.12 -24.34 5.15
C LEU A 70 13.71 -23.67 3.89
N ASP A 71 14.37 -22.54 4.06
CA ASP A 71 15.14 -21.82 3.04
C ASP A 71 16.30 -22.64 2.45
N HIS A 72 16.78 -23.65 3.18
CA HIS A 72 17.85 -24.55 2.75
C HIS A 72 17.34 -25.91 2.22
N SER A 73 16.02 -26.10 2.11
CA SER A 73 15.43 -27.32 1.54
C SER A 73 15.79 -27.44 0.05
N PRO A 74 16.41 -28.56 -0.39
CA PRO A 74 16.65 -28.82 -1.81
C PRO A 74 15.39 -28.71 -2.68
N SER A 75 14.26 -29.21 -2.18
CA SER A 75 12.97 -29.13 -2.88
C SER A 75 12.53 -27.68 -3.13
N ILE A 76 12.70 -26.81 -2.13
CA ILE A 76 12.38 -25.38 -2.23
C ILE A 76 13.37 -24.65 -3.16
N MET A 77 14.67 -24.92 -3.02
CA MET A 77 15.70 -24.32 -3.87
C MET A 77 15.54 -24.69 -5.34
N GLU A 78 15.17 -25.93 -5.66
CA GLU A 78 14.90 -26.36 -7.03
C GLU A 78 13.71 -25.61 -7.65
N LEU A 79 12.61 -25.48 -6.89
CA LEU A 79 11.44 -24.74 -7.34
C LEU A 79 11.79 -23.26 -7.57
N PHE A 80 12.55 -22.65 -6.66
CA PHE A 80 13.03 -21.29 -6.80
C PHE A 80 13.89 -21.14 -8.06
N GLY A 81 14.88 -22.02 -8.28
CA GLY A 81 15.75 -21.97 -9.45
C GLY A 81 14.99 -22.04 -10.78
N ARG A 82 13.90 -22.82 -10.84
CA ARG A 82 13.06 -22.96 -12.03
C ARG A 82 12.03 -21.84 -12.20
N LYS A 83 11.53 -21.26 -11.10
CA LYS A 83 10.35 -20.37 -11.09
C LYS A 83 10.51 -19.13 -10.21
N ALA A 84 11.72 -18.56 -10.15
CA ALA A 84 12.05 -17.41 -9.30
C ALA A 84 11.08 -16.23 -9.44
N HIS A 85 10.63 -15.91 -10.66
CA HIS A 85 9.69 -14.80 -10.90
C HIS A 85 8.31 -15.02 -10.24
N LEU A 86 7.75 -16.24 -10.33
CA LEU A 86 6.50 -16.59 -9.65
C LEU A 86 6.68 -16.69 -8.14
N TRP A 87 7.85 -17.18 -7.71
CA TRP A 87 8.21 -17.22 -6.29
C TRP A 87 8.17 -15.82 -5.69
N TYR A 88 8.91 -14.86 -6.25
CA TYR A 88 8.92 -13.49 -5.76
C TYR A 88 7.55 -12.82 -5.85
N ALA A 89 6.81 -13.02 -6.95
CA ALA A 89 5.45 -12.49 -7.08
C ALA A 89 4.51 -13.04 -6.00
N HIS A 90 4.62 -14.35 -5.70
CA HIS A 90 3.85 -15.00 -4.63
C HIS A 90 4.22 -14.42 -3.26
N GLN A 91 5.51 -14.35 -2.94
CA GLN A 91 6.02 -13.80 -1.68
C GLN A 91 5.54 -12.36 -1.46
N LEU A 92 5.64 -11.49 -2.48
CA LEU A 92 5.11 -10.12 -2.41
C LEU A 92 3.60 -10.06 -2.12
N HIS A 93 2.84 -11.06 -2.58
CA HIS A 93 1.40 -11.10 -2.33
C HIS A 93 1.07 -11.63 -0.93
N THR A 94 1.79 -12.65 -0.46
CA THR A 94 1.54 -13.34 0.81
C THR A 94 2.29 -12.76 2.01
N ASP A 95 3.16 -11.77 1.78
CA ASP A 95 3.89 -11.07 2.83
C ASP A 95 2.94 -10.55 3.94
N PRO A 96 3.25 -10.85 5.22
CA PRO A 96 2.37 -10.50 6.34
C PRO A 96 2.36 -9.00 6.65
N ASP A 97 3.49 -8.30 6.47
CA ASP A 97 3.61 -6.87 6.73
C ASP A 97 2.90 -6.05 5.66
N GLY A 98 2.77 -6.57 4.43
CA GLY A 98 1.94 -6.03 3.34
C GLY A 98 2.28 -4.59 2.90
N GLU A 99 3.24 -3.93 3.54
CA GLU A 99 3.74 -2.63 3.16
C GLU A 99 4.52 -2.72 1.84
N LEU A 100 5.38 -3.72 1.69
CA LEU A 100 6.04 -4.01 0.41
C LEU A 100 5.02 -4.19 -0.71
N ARG A 101 3.95 -4.94 -0.44
CA ARG A 101 2.83 -5.14 -1.36
C ARG A 101 2.18 -3.81 -1.76
N ALA A 102 1.88 -2.96 -0.77
CA ALA A 102 1.27 -1.66 -0.99
C ALA A 102 2.17 -0.74 -1.84
N LEU A 103 3.47 -0.70 -1.54
CA LEU A 103 4.44 0.10 -2.28
C LEU A 103 4.60 -0.37 -3.73
N VAL A 104 4.64 -1.69 -3.99
CA VAL A 104 4.66 -2.23 -5.36
C VAL A 104 3.40 -1.82 -6.13
N GLN A 105 2.22 -1.97 -5.52
CA GLN A 105 0.95 -1.58 -6.14
C GLN A 105 0.90 -0.07 -6.44
N ALA A 106 1.36 0.76 -5.51
CA ALA A 106 1.45 2.21 -5.70
C ALA A 106 2.38 2.55 -6.88
N ARG A 107 3.56 1.92 -6.98
CA ARG A 107 4.47 2.16 -8.12
C ARG A 107 3.89 1.74 -9.47
N ILE A 108 3.13 0.64 -9.51
CA ILE A 108 2.39 0.25 -10.72
C ILE A 108 1.37 1.34 -11.11
N LEU A 109 0.63 1.91 -10.13
CA LEU A 109 -0.30 3.01 -10.39
C LEU A 109 0.39 4.30 -10.84
N ALA A 110 1.60 4.56 -10.34
CA ALA A 110 2.45 5.66 -10.79
C ALA A 110 3.04 5.47 -12.20
N ARG A 111 2.67 4.38 -12.90
CA ARG A 111 3.16 4.03 -14.24
C ARG A 111 4.66 3.76 -14.30
N GLU A 112 5.28 3.41 -13.17
CA GLU A 112 6.69 3.01 -13.15
C GLU A 112 6.87 1.69 -13.92
N SER A 113 8.00 1.54 -14.62
CA SER A 113 8.29 0.33 -15.40
C SER A 113 8.66 -0.85 -14.49
N ASP A 114 8.47 -2.08 -14.97
CA ASP A 114 8.78 -3.28 -14.19
C ASP A 114 10.25 -3.35 -13.79
N ASP A 115 11.17 -2.86 -14.65
CA ASP A 115 12.61 -2.79 -14.37
C ASP A 115 12.93 -1.82 -13.23
N GLN A 116 12.33 -0.63 -13.24
CA GLN A 116 12.53 0.38 -12.19
C GLN A 116 11.98 -0.11 -10.84
N ILE A 117 10.79 -0.72 -10.84
CA ILE A 117 10.20 -1.31 -9.64
C ILE A 117 11.11 -2.43 -9.12
N ALA A 118 11.53 -3.34 -10.00
CA ALA A 118 12.41 -4.46 -9.63
C ALA A 118 13.74 -4.00 -9.02
N LEU A 119 14.36 -2.96 -9.58
CA LEU A 119 15.59 -2.37 -9.04
C LEU A 119 15.41 -1.88 -7.59
N ARG A 120 14.29 -1.23 -7.29
CA ARG A 120 14.02 -0.66 -5.96
C ARG A 120 13.77 -1.73 -4.89
N PHE A 121 13.13 -2.84 -5.26
CA PHE A 121 12.83 -3.95 -4.35
C PHE A 121 13.85 -5.10 -4.43
N GLN A 122 14.95 -4.92 -5.18
CA GLN A 122 15.97 -5.94 -5.42
C GLN A 122 15.37 -7.29 -5.86
N THR A 123 14.45 -7.24 -6.82
CA THR A 123 13.76 -8.42 -7.36
C THR A 123 13.91 -8.50 -8.89
N LEU A 124 13.14 -9.35 -9.53
CA LEU A 124 13.15 -9.56 -10.98
C LEU A 124 12.05 -8.73 -11.66
N PRO A 125 12.31 -8.07 -12.81
CA PRO A 125 11.28 -7.39 -13.59
C PRO A 125 10.12 -8.33 -13.95
N ALA A 126 10.44 -9.58 -14.30
CA ALA A 126 9.45 -10.61 -14.54
C ALA A 126 8.56 -10.90 -13.31
N ALA A 127 9.09 -10.79 -12.09
CA ALA A 127 8.27 -10.96 -10.89
C ALA A 127 7.23 -9.84 -10.77
N ILE A 128 7.58 -8.61 -11.14
CA ILE A 128 6.65 -7.46 -11.14
C ILE A 128 5.58 -7.62 -12.23
N ASP A 129 5.93 -8.06 -13.45
CA ASP A 129 4.92 -8.36 -14.50
C ASP A 129 3.94 -9.45 -14.01
N TRP A 130 4.46 -10.56 -13.48
CA TRP A 130 3.61 -11.62 -12.94
C TRP A 130 2.75 -11.14 -11.77
N TYR A 131 3.31 -10.29 -10.91
CA TYR A 131 2.59 -9.72 -9.78
C TYR A 131 1.41 -8.86 -10.26
N GLU A 132 1.65 -7.94 -11.19
CA GLU A 132 0.63 -7.10 -11.80
C GLU A 132 -0.45 -7.98 -12.47
N LYS A 133 -0.05 -8.95 -13.29
CA LYS A 133 -0.99 -9.77 -14.04
C LYS A 133 -1.88 -10.63 -13.14
N LEU A 134 -1.34 -11.18 -12.04
CA LEU A 134 -2.05 -12.12 -11.17
C LEU A 134 -2.83 -11.43 -10.06
N PHE A 135 -2.21 -10.50 -9.35
CA PHE A 135 -2.72 -9.98 -8.08
C PHE A 135 -3.25 -8.56 -8.18
N PHE A 136 -2.78 -7.78 -9.16
CA PHE A 136 -3.10 -6.35 -9.26
C PHE A 136 -3.19 -5.88 -10.71
N HIS A 137 -4.10 -6.49 -11.49
CA HIS A 137 -4.20 -6.25 -12.92
C HIS A 137 -4.92 -4.93 -13.21
N VAL A 138 -4.12 -3.89 -13.40
CA VAL A 138 -4.58 -2.50 -13.49
C VAL A 138 -4.01 -1.76 -14.70
N ARG A 139 -2.88 -2.20 -15.28
CA ARG A 139 -2.18 -1.45 -16.34
C ARG A 139 -3.05 -1.23 -17.58
N ASP A 140 -3.95 -2.15 -17.89
CA ASP A 140 -4.90 -2.04 -19.01
C ASP A 140 -6.02 -1.01 -18.78
N ARG A 141 -6.13 -0.45 -17.57
CA ARG A 141 -7.20 0.48 -17.16
C ARG A 141 -6.68 1.71 -16.40
N LEU A 142 -5.38 2.01 -16.47
CA LEU A 142 -4.81 3.17 -15.77
C LEU A 142 -5.35 4.52 -16.29
N ASP A 143 -5.86 4.57 -17.51
CA ASP A 143 -6.52 5.77 -18.07
C ASP A 143 -8.03 5.83 -17.72
N CYS A 144 -8.61 4.74 -17.20
CA CYS A 144 -10.00 4.68 -16.79
C CYS A 144 -10.18 5.24 -15.38
N ARG A 145 -10.13 6.57 -15.24
CA ARG A 145 -10.15 7.28 -13.95
C ARG A 145 -11.25 6.79 -12.99
N ASP A 146 -12.49 6.70 -13.46
CA ASP A 146 -13.62 6.31 -12.61
C ASP A 146 -13.49 4.87 -12.12
N TRP A 147 -12.92 3.99 -12.96
CA TRP A 147 -12.62 2.61 -12.57
C TRP A 147 -11.52 2.57 -11.51
N ILE A 148 -10.43 3.31 -11.68
CA ILE A 148 -9.35 3.37 -10.67
C ILE A 148 -9.88 3.89 -9.33
N VAL A 149 -10.62 5.01 -9.36
CA VAL A 149 -11.17 5.61 -8.14
C VAL A 149 -12.12 4.63 -7.44
N LYS A 150 -13.02 3.98 -8.18
CA LYS A 150 -14.02 3.08 -7.60
C LYS A 150 -13.45 1.73 -7.16
N SER A 151 -12.60 1.11 -7.98
CA SER A 151 -12.14 -0.27 -7.79
C SER A 151 -10.82 -0.39 -7.02
N ILE A 152 -9.96 0.63 -7.04
CA ILE A 152 -8.64 0.61 -6.40
C ILE A 152 -8.61 1.51 -5.16
N LEU A 153 -9.00 2.77 -5.32
CA LEU A 153 -8.94 3.77 -4.25
C LEU A 153 -10.13 3.67 -3.29
N GLY A 154 -11.11 2.83 -3.64
CA GLY A 154 -12.28 2.53 -2.84
C GLY A 154 -13.21 3.73 -2.63
N THR A 155 -14.31 3.48 -1.93
CA THR A 155 -15.23 4.52 -1.49
C THR A 155 -14.71 5.19 -0.21
N TRP A 156 -15.28 6.33 0.14
CA TRP A 156 -14.99 7.05 1.39
C TRP A 156 -15.13 6.15 2.64
N LEU A 157 -16.00 5.13 2.62
CA LEU A 157 -16.18 4.18 3.72
C LEU A 157 -14.91 3.37 4.00
N ALA A 158 -14.14 3.04 2.96
CA ALA A 158 -12.87 2.33 3.10
C ALA A 158 -11.75 3.21 3.70
N ARG A 159 -12.02 4.50 3.94
CA ARG A 159 -11.06 5.49 4.44
C ARG A 159 -11.19 5.73 5.95
N GLN A 160 -12.20 5.15 6.61
CA GLN A 160 -12.42 5.42 8.03
C GLN A 160 -11.22 4.95 8.89
N PRO A 161 -10.74 5.80 9.82
CA PRO A 161 -9.69 5.41 10.77
C PRO A 161 -10.15 4.29 11.69
N GLY A 162 -9.16 3.60 12.28
CA GLY A 162 -9.41 2.72 13.40
C GLY A 162 -10.13 3.47 14.52
N LEU A 163 -10.86 2.73 15.36
CA LEU A 163 -11.61 3.30 16.49
C LEU A 163 -10.72 4.10 17.47
N ASP A 164 -9.44 3.79 17.50
CA ASP A 164 -8.37 4.39 18.31
C ASP A 164 -7.67 5.57 17.61
N GLY A 165 -8.09 5.94 16.39
CA GLY A 165 -7.46 6.99 15.60
C GLY A 165 -6.09 6.61 15.03
N THR A 166 -5.63 5.36 15.19
CA THR A 166 -4.36 4.94 14.60
C THR A 166 -4.52 4.70 13.10
N GLN A 167 -3.48 5.06 12.34
CA GLN A 167 -3.46 4.77 10.91
C GLN A 167 -3.30 3.26 10.71
N THR A 168 -4.34 2.63 10.18
CA THR A 168 -4.28 1.21 9.82
C THR A 168 -3.36 1.00 8.62
N GLN A 169 -2.81 -0.21 8.49
CA GLN A 169 -2.02 -0.61 7.32
C GLN A 169 -2.79 -0.38 6.00
N SER A 170 -4.10 -0.64 6.00
CA SER A 170 -5.00 -0.38 4.86
C SER A 170 -5.08 1.11 4.49
N GLN A 171 -5.02 2.00 5.49
CA GLN A 171 -4.99 3.44 5.23
C GLN A 171 -3.64 3.87 4.64
N ARG A 172 -2.52 3.35 5.13
CA ARG A 172 -1.20 3.62 4.52
C ARG A 172 -1.16 3.16 3.07
N ASP A 173 -1.64 1.95 2.79
CA ASP A 173 -1.79 1.41 1.43
C ASP A 173 -2.61 2.35 0.53
N LEU A 174 -3.75 2.83 1.03
CA LEU A 174 -4.57 3.78 0.29
C LEU A 174 -3.85 5.12 0.03
N ILE A 175 -3.15 5.67 1.03
CA ILE A 175 -2.38 6.92 0.86
C ILE A 175 -1.35 6.75 -0.25
N TYR A 176 -0.55 5.68 -0.20
CA TYR A 176 0.45 5.40 -1.24
C TYR A 176 -0.20 5.35 -2.63
N LYS A 177 -1.33 4.65 -2.77
CA LYS A 177 -2.05 4.53 -4.05
C LYS A 177 -2.62 5.86 -4.55
N ILE A 178 -3.22 6.67 -3.68
CA ILE A 178 -3.78 7.98 -4.05
C ILE A 178 -2.67 8.90 -4.58
N PHE A 179 -1.59 9.07 -3.82
CA PHE A 179 -0.49 9.95 -4.20
C PHE A 179 0.28 9.44 -5.41
N ALA A 180 0.45 8.12 -5.53
CA ALA A 180 1.08 7.53 -6.70
C ALA A 180 0.27 7.70 -7.98
N TYR A 181 -1.05 7.45 -7.93
CA TYR A 181 -1.90 7.56 -9.11
C TYR A 181 -2.04 9.01 -9.60
N HIS A 182 -2.19 9.98 -8.69
CA HIS A 182 -2.38 11.39 -9.06
C HIS A 182 -1.07 12.15 -9.25
N GLY A 183 -0.04 11.86 -8.45
CA GLY A 183 1.23 12.59 -8.43
C GLY A 183 2.39 11.87 -9.13
N GLY A 184 2.23 10.60 -9.48
CA GLY A 184 3.28 9.79 -10.09
C GLY A 184 4.42 9.43 -9.13
N THR A 185 5.51 8.90 -9.69
CA THR A 185 6.62 8.31 -8.93
C THR A 185 7.32 9.31 -8.02
N HIS A 186 7.50 10.56 -8.44
CA HIS A 186 8.22 11.57 -7.64
C HIS A 186 7.45 11.98 -6.39
N VAL A 187 6.13 12.13 -6.49
CA VAL A 187 5.29 12.44 -5.32
C VAL A 187 5.24 11.24 -4.38
N LEU A 188 5.17 10.02 -4.92
CA LEU A 188 5.25 8.80 -4.12
C LEU A 188 6.59 8.70 -3.39
N ASP A 189 7.71 8.96 -4.05
CA ASP A 189 9.04 8.92 -3.42
C ASP A 189 9.16 9.97 -2.29
N ALA A 190 8.65 11.20 -2.51
CA ALA A 190 8.63 12.22 -1.46
C ALA A 190 7.77 11.81 -0.24
N LEU A 191 6.62 11.18 -0.50
CA LEU A 191 5.72 10.63 0.52
C LEU A 191 6.42 9.52 1.32
N ILE A 192 7.04 8.54 0.65
CA ILE A 192 7.75 7.44 1.30
C ILE A 192 8.92 7.98 2.13
N CYS A 193 9.71 8.91 1.58
CA CYS A 193 10.80 9.53 2.31
C CYS A 193 10.30 10.21 3.58
N ALA A 194 9.21 11.00 3.50
CA ALA A 194 8.68 11.72 4.66
C ALA A 194 8.07 10.80 5.73
N LEU A 195 7.52 9.65 5.35
CA LEU A 195 6.95 8.67 6.28
C LEU A 195 7.99 7.68 6.83
N GLY A 196 9.09 7.49 6.09
CA GLY A 196 10.16 6.57 6.43
C GLY A 196 11.28 7.19 7.27
N PRO A 197 12.28 6.36 7.66
CA PRO A 197 13.47 6.85 8.34
C PRO A 197 14.23 7.84 7.45
N GLN A 198 14.50 9.03 7.96
CA GLN A 198 15.39 9.98 7.29
C GLN A 198 16.84 9.47 7.36
N PRO A 199 17.67 9.68 6.32
CA PRO A 199 19.08 9.31 6.37
C PRO A 199 19.75 10.06 7.50
N ALA A 200 20.58 9.37 8.30
CA ALA A 200 21.26 9.99 9.43
C ALA A 200 22.12 11.19 8.98
N PRO A 201 22.20 12.28 9.76
CA PRO A 201 23.06 13.40 9.44
C PRO A 201 24.52 12.95 9.42
N GLY A 202 25.28 13.41 8.41
CA GLY A 202 26.69 13.03 8.26
C GLY A 202 27.62 13.67 9.30
N ARG A 203 27.18 14.75 9.97
CA ARG A 203 27.94 15.47 11.00
C ARG A 203 27.02 15.93 12.12
N ALA A 204 27.58 16.07 13.33
CA ALA A 204 26.84 16.55 14.49
C ALA A 204 26.24 17.96 14.28
N ALA A 205 26.94 18.83 13.55
CA ALA A 205 26.45 20.18 13.24
C ALA A 205 25.18 20.19 12.36
N ASP A 206 24.93 19.11 11.59
CA ASP A 206 23.76 19.02 10.69
C ASP A 206 22.52 18.47 11.41
N THR A 207 22.65 18.10 12.70
CA THR A 207 21.58 17.42 13.46
C THR A 207 20.35 18.29 13.65
N GLU A 208 20.53 19.58 13.93
CA GLU A 208 19.42 20.52 14.12
C GLU A 208 18.63 20.69 12.82
N ALA A 209 19.31 21.02 11.72
CA ALA A 209 18.68 21.15 10.40
C ALA A 209 17.99 19.85 9.96
N TRP A 210 18.55 18.69 10.32
CA TRP A 210 17.95 17.39 10.08
C TRP A 210 16.63 17.20 10.84
N PHE A 211 16.58 17.50 12.15
CA PHE A 211 15.35 17.43 12.94
C PHE A 211 14.27 18.35 12.39
N GLU A 212 14.63 19.59 12.07
CA GLU A 212 13.69 20.59 11.56
C GLU A 212 13.12 20.20 10.20
N SER A 213 13.98 19.71 9.30
CA SER A 213 13.55 19.24 7.97
C SER A 213 12.65 18.01 8.10
N GLY A 214 13.01 17.06 8.96
CA GLY A 214 12.22 15.86 9.24
C GLY A 214 10.84 16.21 9.78
N LEU A 215 10.74 17.11 10.76
CA LEU A 215 9.47 17.57 11.33
C LEU A 215 8.60 18.27 10.28
N LYS A 216 9.17 19.25 9.56
CA LYS A 216 8.46 19.99 8.51
C LYS A 216 7.90 19.06 7.44
N ASN A 217 8.70 18.12 6.96
CA ASN A 217 8.27 17.16 5.94
C ASN A 217 7.20 16.21 6.46
N THR A 218 7.36 15.70 7.69
CA THR A 218 6.38 14.80 8.33
C THR A 218 5.04 15.50 8.50
N VAL A 219 5.02 16.73 9.01
CA VAL A 219 3.78 17.50 9.20
C VAL A 219 3.10 17.78 7.87
N LYS A 220 3.84 18.26 6.86
CA LYS A 220 3.29 18.53 5.51
C LYS A 220 2.64 17.29 4.91
N VAL A 221 3.33 16.16 4.96
CA VAL A 221 2.85 14.90 4.37
C VAL A 221 1.68 14.31 5.14
N LYS A 222 1.72 14.34 6.48
CA LYS A 222 0.59 13.88 7.30
C LYS A 222 -0.63 14.76 7.14
N ALA A 223 -0.47 16.08 7.03
CA ALA A 223 -1.57 16.99 6.74
C ALA A 223 -2.18 16.72 5.36
N ALA A 224 -1.34 16.53 4.33
CA ALA A 224 -1.81 16.19 2.99
C ALA A 224 -2.54 14.83 2.97
N ALA A 225 -2.02 13.81 3.66
CA ALA A 225 -2.68 12.51 3.78
C ALA A 225 -4.01 12.60 4.55
N ALA A 226 -4.05 13.37 5.64
CA ALA A 226 -5.27 13.61 6.40
C ALA A 226 -6.35 14.25 5.53
N LEU A 227 -6.00 15.27 4.74
CA LEU A 227 -6.92 15.93 3.79
C LEU A 227 -7.52 14.95 2.75
N GLN A 228 -6.78 13.91 2.36
CA GLN A 228 -7.26 12.93 1.37
C GLN A 228 -8.13 11.82 1.98
N ILE A 229 -7.92 11.51 3.26
CA ILE A 229 -8.59 10.43 3.98
C ILE A 229 -9.84 10.94 4.70
N LEU A 230 -9.74 12.10 5.35
CA LEU A 230 -10.80 12.64 6.19
C LEU A 230 -12.03 12.89 5.34
N ALA A 231 -13.12 12.18 5.67
CA ALA A 231 -14.43 12.59 5.22
C ALA A 231 -14.67 13.99 5.76
N THR A 232 -14.90 14.94 4.86
CA THR A 232 -15.26 16.30 5.25
C THR A 232 -16.60 16.22 5.95
N ASP A 233 -16.60 16.41 7.26
CA ASP A 233 -17.81 16.46 8.07
C ASP A 233 -18.02 17.90 8.56
N LYS A 234 -19.20 18.16 9.13
CA LYS A 234 -19.54 19.49 9.64
C LYS A 234 -18.63 19.97 10.78
N PHE A 235 -17.86 19.09 11.40
CA PHE A 235 -16.99 19.39 12.54
C PHE A 235 -15.56 19.70 12.09
N ASN A 236 -15.06 19.03 11.05
CA ASN A 236 -13.70 19.21 10.53
C ASN A 236 -13.62 20.14 9.32
N ALA A 237 -14.72 20.41 8.60
CA ALA A 237 -14.71 21.22 7.39
C ALA A 237 -14.11 22.62 7.61
N MET A 238 -14.50 23.29 8.70
CA MET A 238 -13.99 24.62 9.04
C MET A 238 -12.50 24.59 9.41
N GLN A 239 -12.06 23.57 10.15
CA GLN A 239 -10.65 23.40 10.53
C GLN A 239 -9.77 23.17 9.30
N LEU A 240 -10.25 22.41 8.31
CA LEU A 240 -9.53 22.20 7.05
C LEU A 240 -9.45 23.48 6.21
N VAL A 241 -10.52 24.28 6.19
CA VAL A 241 -10.53 25.60 5.51
C VAL A 241 -9.56 26.57 6.20
N GLU A 242 -9.59 26.66 7.52
CA GLU A 242 -8.66 27.49 8.29
C GLU A 242 -7.20 27.09 8.07
N LEU A 243 -6.93 25.77 8.07
CA LEU A 243 -5.60 25.23 7.75
C LEU A 243 -5.17 25.64 6.33
N GLY A 244 -6.06 25.49 5.34
CA GLY A 244 -5.78 25.89 3.96
C GLY A 244 -5.46 27.38 3.82
N LEU A 245 -6.24 28.25 4.47
CA LEU A 245 -6.04 29.70 4.47
C LEU A 245 -4.71 30.09 5.14
N ARG A 246 -4.34 29.43 6.25
CA ARG A 246 -3.06 29.66 6.94
C ARG A 246 -1.85 29.25 6.10
N VAL A 247 -1.92 28.10 5.43
CA VAL A 247 -0.86 27.69 4.49
C VAL A 247 -0.67 28.73 3.38
N LEU A 248 -1.76 29.20 2.78
CA LEU A 248 -1.72 30.24 1.75
C LEU A 248 -1.15 31.58 2.24
N HIS A 249 -1.43 31.99 3.48
CA HIS A 249 -0.86 33.20 4.08
C HIS A 249 0.64 33.07 4.38
N THR A 250 1.10 31.88 4.77
CA THR A 250 2.53 31.62 4.99
C THR A 250 3.34 31.69 3.69
N ASP A 251 2.76 31.23 2.57
CA ASP A 251 3.40 31.31 1.26
C ASP A 251 3.39 32.73 0.68
N ALA A 252 2.34 33.52 0.94
CA ALA A 252 2.19 34.89 0.43
C ALA A 252 3.07 35.92 1.17
N SER A 253 3.50 35.65 2.40
CA SER A 253 4.46 36.47 3.15
C SER A 253 5.88 36.20 2.66
N VAL A 254 6.19 36.70 1.46
CA VAL A 254 7.54 36.78 0.90
C VAL A 254 8.22 38.01 1.51
N GLY A 255 8.96 37.81 2.61
CA GLY A 255 9.69 38.91 3.25
C GLY A 255 10.72 38.49 4.30
N ASP A 256 10.40 37.53 5.17
CA ASP A 256 11.31 37.19 6.26
C ASP A 256 11.11 35.73 6.73
N ASP A 257 12.16 34.91 6.62
CA ASP A 257 12.10 33.46 6.92
C ASP A 257 11.87 33.18 8.41
N GLU A 258 12.25 34.10 9.29
CA GLU A 258 12.02 34.00 10.75
C GLU A 258 10.53 34.18 11.09
N GLN A 259 9.86 35.10 10.39
CA GLN A 259 8.44 35.40 10.60
C GLN A 259 7.54 34.27 10.08
N ARG A 260 7.94 33.61 8.98
CA ARG A 260 7.31 32.38 8.47
C ARG A 260 7.36 31.23 9.47
N ARG A 261 8.49 31.10 10.16
CA ARG A 261 8.72 30.04 11.14
C ARG A 261 7.78 30.17 12.33
N SER A 262 7.72 31.38 12.91
CA SER A 262 6.84 31.70 14.03
C SER A 262 5.36 31.54 13.69
N ALA A 263 4.94 31.94 12.49
CA ALA A 263 3.56 31.78 12.05
C ALA A 263 3.14 30.30 11.89
N LEU A 264 4.04 29.46 11.37
CA LEU A 264 3.78 28.03 11.18
C LEU A 264 3.76 27.29 12.52
N GLU A 265 4.65 27.64 13.45
CA GLU A 265 4.66 27.11 14.82
C GLU A 265 3.39 27.50 15.59
N SER A 266 2.95 28.76 15.50
CA SER A 266 1.69 29.21 16.10
C SER A 266 0.48 28.50 15.48
N ALA A 267 0.48 28.30 14.17
CA ALA A 267 -0.61 27.60 13.49
C ALA A 267 -0.70 26.12 13.88
N VAL A 268 0.43 25.44 14.10
CA VAL A 268 0.48 24.06 14.58
C VAL A 268 0.06 23.97 16.04
N ALA A 269 0.49 24.90 16.90
CA ALA A 269 0.08 24.96 18.30
C ALA A 269 -1.44 25.15 18.44
N ASP A 270 -2.01 26.12 17.72
CA ASP A 270 -3.45 26.35 17.68
C ASP A 270 -4.22 25.12 17.15
N LEU A 271 -3.66 24.40 16.17
CA LEU A 271 -4.28 23.20 15.63
C LEU A 271 -4.32 22.09 16.69
N VAL A 272 -3.24 21.91 17.44
CA VAL A 272 -3.15 20.92 18.52
C VAL A 272 -4.14 21.27 19.64
N ASP A 273 -4.26 22.55 19.99
CA ASP A 273 -5.20 23.03 21.02
C ASP A 273 -6.67 23.02 20.55
N GLY A 274 -6.91 23.21 19.25
CA GLY A 274 -8.25 23.23 18.64
C GLY A 274 -8.79 21.85 18.26
N LEU A 275 -7.97 20.79 18.29
CA LEU A 275 -8.44 19.42 18.12
C LEU A 275 -9.32 19.05 19.32
N PRO A 276 -10.60 18.71 19.13
CA PRO A 276 -11.48 18.37 20.23
C PRO A 276 -10.96 17.12 20.93
N GLN A 277 -10.38 17.31 22.13
CA GLN A 277 -9.98 16.20 23.01
C GLN A 277 -11.17 15.29 23.39
N GLU A 278 -12.41 15.75 23.15
CA GLU A 278 -13.65 15.04 23.44
C GLU A 278 -13.88 13.77 22.59
N LEU A 279 -13.18 13.59 21.46
CA LEU A 279 -13.26 12.33 20.70
C LEU A 279 -12.71 11.13 21.50
N ALA A 280 -11.78 11.36 22.43
CA ALA A 280 -11.29 10.32 23.34
C ALA A 280 -12.29 9.99 24.47
N VAL A 281 -13.10 10.98 24.91
CA VAL A 281 -13.94 10.86 26.12
C VAL A 281 -15.33 10.29 25.83
N ARG A 282 -15.86 10.42 24.61
CA ARG A 282 -17.22 9.93 24.28
C ARG A 282 -17.34 8.40 24.15
N GLN A 283 -16.24 7.68 23.92
CA GLN A 283 -16.30 6.21 23.82
C GLN A 283 -16.47 5.52 25.19
N GLU A 284 -15.97 6.11 26.29
CA GLU A 284 -16.16 5.53 27.63
C GLU A 284 -17.63 5.58 28.09
N LYS A 285 -18.39 6.60 27.69
CA LYS A 285 -19.80 6.76 28.10
C LYS A 285 -20.79 5.89 27.32
N SER A 286 -20.35 5.18 26.28
CA SER A 286 -21.20 4.32 25.45
C SER A 286 -21.16 2.84 25.87
N GLN A 287 -20.32 2.48 26.86
CA GLN A 287 -20.28 1.17 27.50
C GLN A 287 -21.00 1.18 28.85
N THR A 288 -22.27 1.58 28.88
CA THR A 288 -23.15 1.20 30.00
C THR A 288 -23.67 -0.21 29.72
N PRO A 289 -23.49 -1.19 30.64
CA PRO A 289 -24.07 -2.51 30.47
C PRO A 289 -25.59 -2.39 30.53
N LEU A 290 -26.30 -2.99 29.57
CA LEU A 290 -27.71 -3.29 29.70
C LEU A 290 -27.84 -4.41 30.75
N GLU A 291 -28.30 -4.06 31.96
CA GLU A 291 -28.87 -5.00 32.93
C GLU A 291 -30.27 -5.46 32.49
#